data_AF-A0A7J4GHA1-F1
#
_entry.id   AF-A0A7J4GHA1-F1
#
_cell.length_a   1.000
_cell.length_b   1.000
_cell.length_c   1.000
_cell.angle_alpha   90.00
_cell.angle_beta   90.00
_cell.angle_gamma   90.00
#
_symmetry.space_group_name_H-M   'P 1'
#
loop_
_entity.id
_entity.type
_entity.pdbx_description
1 polymer ?
#
loop_
_entity_poly.entity_id
_entity_poly.type
_entity_poly.pdbx_seq_one_letter_code
_entity_poly.pdbx_strand_id
1 'polypeptide(L)'
;MISDDRKNGTSAIYFSRPVTRIDYTAMKYLSAAVVLGFVIVFSYVLYYTTSIVFRGEGWAFLIDTLPIFLGGLVAGILLVITYTSIGMALSSVSQSRFFAAVAFLAIIFGTKLVALLVDVQFDTSILYIFSPYDSLAHVGQWLVGIPLNYSHPLAFSIVSILVFNAVSIGILVNRVSSLEVTRE
;
A
#
# COMPACT_ATOMS: atom_id res chain seq x y z
N MET A 1 -14.11 8.04 -1.49
CA MET A 1 -12.74 8.18 -2.06
C MET A 1 -12.56 9.61 -2.59
N ILE A 2 -11.36 10.06 -3.00
CA ILE A 2 -11.19 11.43 -3.57
C ILE A 2 -11.98 11.58 -4.88
N SER A 3 -12.03 10.51 -5.68
CA SER A 3 -12.81 10.46 -6.93
C SER A 3 -14.29 10.80 -6.75
N ASP A 4 -14.92 10.40 -5.64
CA ASP A 4 -16.34 10.71 -5.38
C ASP A 4 -16.54 12.20 -5.08
N ASP A 5 -15.60 12.80 -4.34
CA ASP A 5 -15.64 14.24 -4.04
C ASP A 5 -15.45 15.08 -5.32
N ARG A 6 -14.63 14.60 -6.26
CA ARG A 6 -14.45 15.23 -7.58
C ARG A 6 -15.70 15.09 -8.45
N LYS A 7 -16.31 13.91 -8.49
CA LYS A 7 -17.50 13.65 -9.31
C LYS A 7 -18.70 14.48 -8.83
N ASN A 8 -18.84 14.66 -7.53
CA ASN A 8 -19.99 15.35 -6.93
C ASN A 8 -19.72 16.83 -6.64
N GLY A 9 -18.53 17.35 -6.94
CA GLY A 9 -18.15 18.75 -6.67
C GLY A 9 -18.10 19.12 -5.18
N THR A 10 -18.18 18.14 -4.27
CA THR A 10 -18.22 18.37 -2.83
C THR A 10 -16.88 18.83 -2.26
N SER A 11 -15.79 18.73 -3.03
CA SER A 11 -14.48 19.29 -2.67
C SER A 11 -14.55 20.80 -2.40
N ALA A 12 -15.39 21.54 -3.13
CA ALA A 12 -15.56 22.99 -2.94
C ALA A 12 -16.16 23.34 -1.57
N ILE A 13 -17.00 22.47 -1.01
CA ILE A 13 -17.64 22.68 0.30
C ILE A 13 -16.60 22.56 1.41
N TYR A 14 -15.64 21.63 1.30
CA TYR A 14 -14.59 21.48 2.31
C TYR A 14 -13.64 22.68 2.35
N PHE A 15 -13.34 23.28 1.20
CA PHE A 15 -12.51 24.49 1.09
C PHE A 15 -13.24 25.80 1.42
N SER A 16 -14.53 25.75 1.75
CA SER A 16 -15.28 26.92 2.26
C SER A 16 -15.02 27.20 3.75
N ARG A 17 -14.41 26.24 4.46
CA ARG A 17 -14.01 26.33 5.87
C ARG A 17 -12.49 26.50 5.97
N PRO A 18 -11.94 26.98 7.11
CA PRO A 18 -10.50 27.12 7.31
C PRO A 18 -9.81 25.76 7.50
N VAL A 19 -9.95 24.86 6.53
CA VAL A 19 -9.30 23.55 6.46
C VAL A 19 -8.25 23.64 5.36
N THR A 20 -6.99 23.35 5.69
CA THR A 20 -5.93 23.41 4.68
C THR A 20 -5.99 22.19 3.75
N ARG A 21 -5.41 22.31 2.56
CA ARG A 21 -5.32 21.22 1.57
C ARG A 21 -4.56 20.01 2.10
N ILE A 22 -3.55 20.29 2.92
CA ILE A 22 -2.73 19.28 3.58
C ILE A 22 -3.61 18.53 4.58
N ASP A 23 -4.42 19.23 5.37
CA ASP A 23 -5.36 18.59 6.30
C ASP A 23 -6.39 17.71 5.57
N TYR A 24 -6.95 18.19 4.46
CA TYR A 24 -7.88 17.40 3.65
C TYR A 24 -7.23 16.13 3.10
N THR A 25 -6.04 16.26 2.51
CA THR A 25 -5.29 15.12 1.93
C THR A 25 -4.88 14.13 3.02
N ALA A 26 -4.37 14.63 4.15
CA ALA A 26 -3.97 13.83 5.30
C ALA A 26 -5.16 13.10 5.91
N MET A 27 -6.32 13.75 6.07
CA MET A 27 -7.54 13.09 6.56
C MET A 27 -7.98 11.95 5.65
N LYS A 28 -8.03 12.18 4.33
CA LYS A 28 -8.44 11.13 3.38
C LYS A 28 -7.43 9.98 3.33
N TYR A 29 -6.14 10.30 3.37
CA TYR A 29 -5.07 9.30 3.40
C TYR A 29 -5.12 8.47 4.68
N LEU A 30 -5.20 9.11 5.85
CA LEU A 30 -5.29 8.42 7.15
C LEU A 30 -6.56 7.59 7.25
N SER A 31 -7.70 8.08 6.78
CA SER A 31 -8.95 7.31 6.75
C SER A 31 -8.79 6.03 5.93
N ALA A 32 -8.19 6.11 4.74
CA ALA A 32 -7.94 4.93 3.90
C ALA A 32 -6.91 3.97 4.54
N ALA A 33 -5.82 4.52 5.08
CA ALA A 33 -4.77 3.74 5.76
C ALA A 33 -5.31 3.02 7.00
N VAL A 34 -6.20 3.64 7.78
CA VAL A 34 -6.82 3.02 8.97
C VAL A 34 -7.74 1.87 8.56
N VAL A 35 -8.58 2.06 7.54
CA VAL A 35 -9.46 0.98 7.04
C VAL A 35 -8.63 -0.20 6.54
N LEU A 36 -7.61 0.07 5.73
CA LEU A 36 -6.74 -0.98 5.20
C LEU A 36 -5.86 -1.61 6.30
N GLY A 37 -5.39 -0.82 7.25
CA GLY A 37 -4.64 -1.27 8.42
C GLY A 37 -5.47 -2.17 9.33
N PHE A 38 -6.76 -1.88 9.50
CA PHE A 38 -7.68 -2.77 10.20
C PHE A 38 -7.84 -4.11 9.45
N VAL A 39 -7.91 -4.09 8.13
CA VAL A 39 -7.99 -5.35 7.36
C VAL A 39 -6.69 -6.15 7.45
N ILE A 40 -5.53 -5.51 7.38
CA ILE A 40 -4.23 -6.21 7.28
C ILE A 40 -3.63 -6.47 8.67
N VAL A 41 -3.33 -5.41 9.41
CA VAL A 41 -2.60 -5.49 10.67
C VAL A 41 -3.46 -6.11 11.76
N PHE A 42 -4.73 -5.72 11.87
CA PHE A 42 -5.61 -6.31 12.88
C PHE A 42 -5.92 -7.78 12.57
N SER A 43 -6.11 -8.17 11.31
CA SER A 43 -6.24 -9.60 10.96
C SER A 43 -4.97 -10.41 11.30
N TYR A 44 -3.78 -9.82 11.15
CA TYR A 44 -2.52 -10.47 11.54
C TYR A 44 -2.39 -10.65 13.06
N VAL A 45 -2.73 -9.62 13.83
CA VAL A 45 -2.78 -9.72 15.30
C VAL A 45 -3.84 -10.74 15.75
N LEU A 46 -4.98 -10.77 15.06
CA LEU A 46 -6.03 -11.74 15.31
C LEU A 46 -5.55 -13.17 15.04
N TYR A 47 -4.79 -13.39 13.96
CA TYR A 47 -4.17 -14.69 13.67
C TYR A 47 -3.32 -15.19 14.85
N TYR A 48 -2.43 -14.35 15.39
CA TYR A 48 -1.63 -14.70 16.59
C TYR A 48 -2.49 -14.90 17.84
N THR A 49 -3.53 -14.09 18.02
CA THR A 49 -4.45 -14.27 19.16
C THR A 49 -5.17 -15.61 19.06
N THR A 50 -5.62 -16.00 17.86
CA THR A 50 -6.32 -17.26 17.65
C THR A 50 -5.42 -18.48 17.83
N SER A 51 -4.13 -18.40 17.48
CA SER A 51 -3.21 -19.51 17.76
C SER A 51 -3.01 -19.69 19.27
N ILE A 52 -2.87 -18.60 20.03
CA ILE A 52 -2.71 -18.66 21.48
C ILE A 52 -3.98 -19.24 22.15
N VAL A 53 -5.17 -18.75 21.77
CA VAL A 53 -6.44 -19.09 22.43
C VAL A 53 -6.97 -20.46 22.00
N PHE A 54 -6.96 -20.78 20.70
CA PHE A 54 -7.63 -21.96 20.17
C PHE A 54 -6.69 -23.13 19.86
N ARG A 55 -5.40 -22.89 19.60
CA ARG A 55 -4.42 -23.96 19.35
C ARG A 55 -3.64 -24.37 20.60
N GLY A 56 -3.83 -23.67 21.71
CA GLY A 56 -3.21 -24.01 23.00
C GLY A 56 -1.72 -23.72 23.08
N GLU A 57 -1.18 -22.88 22.18
CA GLU A 57 0.27 -22.58 22.11
C GLU A 57 0.76 -21.69 23.28
N GLY A 58 -0.15 -21.16 24.10
CA GLY A 58 0.15 -20.41 25.32
C GLY A 58 0.89 -19.09 25.05
N TRP A 59 1.28 -18.38 26.11
CA TRP A 59 2.02 -17.12 25.99
C TRP A 59 3.48 -17.32 25.55
N ALA A 60 4.04 -18.51 25.75
CA ALA A 60 5.40 -18.85 25.34
C ALA A 60 5.56 -18.75 23.82
N PHE A 61 4.56 -19.19 23.05
CA PHE A 61 4.56 -19.08 21.59
C PHE A 61 4.83 -17.65 21.09
N LEU A 62 4.21 -16.64 21.71
CA LEU A 62 4.41 -15.25 21.30
C LEU A 62 5.84 -14.78 21.59
N ILE A 63 6.44 -15.24 22.69
CA ILE A 63 7.82 -14.89 23.05
C ILE A 63 8.80 -15.59 22.10
N ASP A 64 8.57 -16.86 21.81
CA ASP A 64 9.42 -17.68 20.94
C ASP A 64 9.36 -17.20 19.47
N THR A 65 8.22 -16.67 19.05
CA THR A 65 8.00 -16.14 17.69
C THR A 65 7.98 -14.62 17.62
N LEU A 66 8.41 -13.93 18.69
CA LEU A 66 8.37 -12.47 18.78
C LEU A 66 9.07 -11.76 17.62
N PRO A 67 10.27 -12.20 17.16
CA PRO A 67 10.92 -11.57 16.01
C PRO A 67 10.10 -11.68 14.72
N ILE A 68 9.47 -12.84 14.48
CA ILE A 68 8.61 -13.11 13.33
C ILE A 68 7.34 -12.24 13.41
N PHE A 69 6.76 -12.14 14.61
CA PHE A 69 5.60 -11.29 14.87
C PHE A 69 5.89 -9.82 14.57
N LEU A 70 7.00 -9.28 15.08
CA LEU A 70 7.40 -7.89 14.81
C LEU A 70 7.74 -7.68 13.33
N GLY A 71 8.45 -8.62 12.70
CA GLY A 71 8.76 -8.58 11.27
C GLY A 71 7.48 -8.53 10.42
N GLY A 72 6.50 -9.36 10.75
CA GLY A 72 5.20 -9.37 10.11
C GLY A 72 4.39 -8.10 10.34
N LEU A 73 4.45 -7.50 11.54
CA LEU A 73 3.83 -6.20 11.81
C LEU A 73 4.43 -5.09 10.95
N VAL A 74 5.77 -5.01 10.86
CA VAL A 74 6.46 -4.02 10.02
C VAL A 74 6.10 -4.23 8.55
N ALA A 75 6.11 -5.47 8.07
CA ALA A 75 5.69 -5.80 6.70
C ALA A 75 4.23 -5.41 6.44
N GLY A 76 3.33 -5.64 7.40
CA GLY A 76 1.93 -5.23 7.33
C GLY A 76 1.78 -3.70 7.25
N ILE A 77 2.54 -2.95 8.04
CA ILE A 77 2.53 -1.48 7.99
C ILE A 77 3.06 -0.97 6.64
N LEU A 78 4.13 -1.56 6.12
CA LEU A 78 4.67 -1.20 4.80
C LEU A 78 3.66 -1.46 3.68
N LEU A 79 2.94 -2.59 3.74
CA LEU A 79 1.83 -2.90 2.84
C LEU A 79 0.74 -1.82 2.90
N VAL A 80 0.34 -1.42 4.12
CA VAL A 80 -0.68 -0.39 4.32
C VAL A 80 -0.28 0.93 3.72
N ILE A 81 0.94 1.40 3.99
CA ILE A 81 1.45 2.68 3.48
C ILE A 81 1.53 2.65 1.95
N THR A 82 2.08 1.58 1.37
CA THR A 82 2.32 1.50 -0.07
C THR A 82 1.03 1.41 -0.86
N TYR A 83 0.11 0.53 -0.46
CA TYR A 83 -1.18 0.40 -1.16
C TYR A 83 -2.09 1.59 -0.95
N THR A 84 -2.07 2.23 0.23
CA THR A 84 -2.81 3.48 0.43
C THR A 84 -2.26 4.58 -0.46
N SER A 85 -0.94 4.74 -0.55
CA SER A 85 -0.31 5.74 -1.41
C SER A 85 -0.71 5.56 -2.88
N ILE A 86 -0.56 4.35 -3.43
CA ILE A 86 -0.92 4.05 -4.83
C ILE A 86 -2.41 4.25 -5.07
N GLY A 87 -3.27 3.72 -4.18
CA GLY A 87 -4.72 3.83 -4.30
C GLY A 87 -5.21 5.29 -4.26
N MET A 88 -4.62 6.11 -3.38
CA MET A 88 -4.93 7.53 -3.28
C MET A 88 -4.44 8.33 -4.49
N ALA A 89 -3.26 8.02 -5.01
CA ALA A 89 -2.75 8.63 -6.25
C ALA A 89 -3.66 8.35 -7.44
N LEU A 90 -4.09 7.10 -7.63
CA LEU A 90 -5.02 6.73 -8.71
C LEU A 90 -6.40 7.36 -8.51
N SER A 91 -6.89 7.42 -7.27
CA SER A 91 -8.16 8.09 -6.96
C SER A 91 -8.12 9.60 -7.18
N SER A 92 -6.97 10.25 -7.04
CA SER A 92 -6.82 11.69 -7.30
C SER A 92 -6.76 12.02 -8.79
N VAL A 93 -6.23 11.10 -9.60
CA VAL A 93 -6.15 11.21 -11.06
C VAL A 93 -7.50 10.94 -11.72
N SER A 94 -8.21 9.91 -11.27
CA SER A 94 -9.49 9.47 -11.85
C SER A 94 -10.71 10.23 -11.31
N GLN A 95 -11.69 10.49 -12.17
CA GLN A 95 -13.03 10.96 -11.76
C GLN A 95 -14.01 9.81 -11.47
N SER A 96 -13.70 8.58 -11.92
CA SER A 96 -14.54 7.40 -11.72
C SER A 96 -13.92 6.46 -10.69
N ARG A 97 -14.69 6.10 -9.66
CA ARG A 97 -14.31 5.09 -8.65
C ARG A 97 -13.94 3.74 -9.27
N PHE A 98 -14.67 3.35 -10.32
CA PHE A 98 -14.46 2.07 -11.00
C PHE A 98 -13.12 2.07 -11.74
N PHE A 99 -12.83 3.14 -12.49
CA PHE A 99 -11.57 3.24 -13.21
C PHE A 99 -10.37 3.29 -12.27
N ALA A 100 -10.48 4.00 -11.13
CA ALA A 100 -9.42 4.02 -10.11
C ALA A 100 -9.16 2.62 -9.53
N ALA A 101 -10.23 1.86 -9.24
CA ALA A 101 -10.12 0.49 -8.72
C ALA A 101 -9.51 -0.47 -9.75
N VAL A 102 -9.97 -0.42 -11.01
CA VAL A 102 -9.43 -1.26 -12.08
C VAL A 102 -7.95 -0.93 -12.33
N ALA A 103 -7.58 0.35 -12.37
CA ALA A 103 -6.19 0.76 -12.52
C ALA A 103 -5.32 0.25 -11.36
N PHE A 104 -5.82 0.30 -10.12
CA PHE A 104 -5.11 -0.20 -8.95
C PHE A 104 -4.84 -1.71 -9.06
N LEU A 105 -5.87 -2.49 -9.41
CA LEU A 105 -5.73 -3.93 -9.64
C LEU A 105 -4.81 -4.23 -10.82
N ALA A 106 -4.92 -3.47 -11.91
CA ALA A 106 -4.08 -3.63 -13.09
C ALA A 106 -2.61 -3.36 -12.78
N ILE A 107 -2.29 -2.38 -11.93
CA ILE A 107 -0.91 -2.18 -11.48
C ILE A 107 -0.45 -3.40 -10.68
N ILE A 108 -1.18 -3.81 -9.65
CA ILE A 108 -0.72 -4.91 -8.76
C ILE A 108 -0.58 -6.23 -9.51
N PHE A 109 -1.62 -6.64 -10.24
CA PHE A 109 -1.62 -7.93 -10.92
C PHE A 109 -0.89 -7.87 -12.25
N GLY A 110 -1.03 -6.77 -13.00
CA GLY A 110 -0.40 -6.63 -14.31
C GLY A 110 1.12 -6.62 -14.24
N THR A 111 1.72 -5.86 -13.31
CA THR A 111 3.18 -5.85 -13.16
C THR A 111 3.71 -7.21 -12.72
N LYS A 112 3.00 -7.90 -11.82
CA LYS A 112 3.36 -9.24 -11.37
C LYS A 112 3.32 -10.25 -12.51
N LEU A 113 2.25 -10.24 -13.31
CA LEU A 113 2.11 -11.15 -14.45
C LEU A 113 3.23 -10.94 -15.48
N VAL A 114 3.55 -9.68 -15.80
CA VAL A 114 4.65 -9.37 -16.73
C VAL A 114 5.99 -9.82 -16.16
N ALA A 115 6.27 -9.55 -14.88
CA ALA A 115 7.49 -9.99 -14.22
C ALA A 115 7.62 -11.52 -14.21
N LEU A 116 6.52 -12.23 -13.92
CA LEU A 116 6.47 -13.69 -13.93
C LEU A 116 6.77 -14.28 -15.31
N LEU A 117 6.20 -13.70 -16.37
CA LEU A 117 6.45 -14.18 -17.74
C LEU A 117 7.93 -14.06 -18.13
N VAL A 118 8.59 -12.98 -17.71
CA VAL A 118 10.01 -12.78 -17.98
C VAL A 118 10.88 -13.67 -17.11
N ASP A 119 10.52 -13.85 -15.85
CA ASP A 119 11.22 -14.76 -14.94
C ASP A 119 11.20 -16.20 -15.47
N VAL A 120 10.03 -16.70 -15.90
CA VAL A 120 9.89 -18.05 -16.49
C VAL A 120 10.67 -18.20 -17.79
N GLN A 121 10.79 -17.13 -18.59
CA GLN A 121 11.42 -17.20 -19.92
C GLN A 121 12.94 -16.98 -19.90
N PHE A 122 13.44 -16.22 -18.92
CA PHE A 122 14.83 -15.74 -18.89
C PHE A 122 15.54 -16.01 -17.55
N ASP A 123 14.91 -16.73 -16.62
CA ASP A 123 15.41 -17.05 -15.28
C ASP A 123 15.95 -15.81 -14.53
N THR A 124 15.24 -14.68 -14.68
CA THR A 124 15.64 -13.39 -14.11
C THR A 124 14.54 -12.74 -13.30
N SER A 125 14.84 -12.49 -12.03
CA SER A 125 13.90 -11.88 -11.09
C SER A 125 13.91 -10.35 -11.11
N ILE A 126 14.74 -9.71 -11.96
CA ILE A 126 14.95 -8.26 -11.91
C ILE A 126 13.68 -7.46 -12.19
N LEU A 127 12.74 -7.99 -12.99
CA LEU A 127 11.51 -7.27 -13.31
C LEU A 127 10.51 -7.20 -12.15
N TYR A 128 10.64 -8.02 -11.10
CA TYR A 128 9.78 -7.93 -9.92
C TYR A 128 9.98 -6.62 -9.13
N ILE A 129 11.07 -5.89 -9.38
CA ILE A 129 11.32 -4.52 -8.87
C ILE A 129 10.19 -3.56 -9.29
N PHE A 130 9.60 -3.75 -10.48
CA PHE A 130 8.47 -2.92 -10.94
C PHE A 130 7.13 -3.35 -10.36
N SER A 131 7.07 -4.49 -9.68
CA SER A 131 5.86 -4.97 -9.04
C SER A 131 5.82 -4.52 -7.57
N PRO A 132 4.87 -3.64 -7.18
CA PRO A 132 4.74 -3.24 -5.78
C PRO A 132 4.49 -4.42 -4.86
N TYR A 133 3.69 -5.39 -5.33
CA TYR A 133 3.39 -6.61 -4.59
C TYR A 133 4.66 -7.42 -4.31
N ASP A 134 5.46 -7.69 -5.34
CA ASP A 134 6.63 -8.58 -5.21
C ASP A 134 7.77 -7.88 -4.47
N SER A 135 7.94 -6.56 -4.65
CA SER A 135 8.89 -5.76 -3.87
C SER A 135 8.55 -5.78 -2.37
N LEU A 136 7.26 -5.65 -2.00
CA LEU A 136 6.81 -5.76 -0.61
C LEU A 136 6.96 -7.18 -0.08
N ALA A 137 6.68 -8.20 -0.90
CA ALA A 137 6.87 -9.59 -0.53
C ALA A 137 8.35 -9.89 -0.25
N HIS A 138 9.27 -9.39 -1.09
CA HIS A 138 10.71 -9.59 -0.91
C HIS A 138 11.20 -9.00 0.42
N VAL A 139 10.81 -7.76 0.74
CA VAL A 139 11.15 -7.13 2.02
C VAL A 139 10.46 -7.83 3.20
N GLY A 140 9.20 -8.25 3.03
CA GLY A 140 8.47 -9.01 4.04
C GLY A 140 9.10 -10.36 4.37
N GLN A 141 9.57 -11.09 3.36
CA GLN A 141 10.27 -12.36 3.53
C GLN A 141 11.54 -12.19 4.36
N TRP A 142 12.31 -11.14 4.08
CA TRP A 142 13.49 -10.79 4.85
C TRP A 142 13.18 -10.39 6.29
N LEU A 143 12.15 -9.56 6.50
CA LEU A 143 11.72 -9.14 7.85
C LEU A 143 11.29 -10.32 8.72
N VAL A 144 10.67 -11.33 8.12
CA VAL A 144 10.17 -12.53 8.82
C VAL A 144 11.25 -13.62 8.91
N GLY A 145 12.36 -13.49 8.19
CA GLY A 145 13.47 -14.45 8.20
C GLY A 145 13.20 -15.74 7.41
N ILE A 146 12.32 -15.70 6.41
CA ILE A 146 12.02 -16.83 5.53
C ILE A 146 12.85 -16.77 4.23
N PRO A 147 13.03 -17.91 3.52
CA PRO A 147 13.77 -17.93 2.26
C PRO A 147 13.24 -16.90 1.26
N LEU A 148 14.17 -16.16 0.65
CA LEU A 148 13.85 -15.16 -0.35
C LEU A 148 13.53 -15.85 -1.68
N ASN A 149 12.40 -15.52 -2.29
CA ASN A 149 11.99 -16.08 -3.57
C ASN A 149 12.66 -15.40 -4.77
N TYR A 150 13.48 -14.38 -4.53
CA TYR A 150 14.03 -13.51 -5.57
C TYR A 150 15.55 -13.55 -5.56
N SER A 151 16.15 -13.63 -6.75
CA SER A 151 17.60 -13.68 -6.93
C SER A 151 18.28 -12.31 -6.92
N HIS A 152 17.54 -11.24 -7.16
CA HIS A 152 18.09 -9.88 -7.17
C HIS A 152 18.36 -9.36 -5.74
N PRO A 153 19.28 -8.37 -5.57
CA PRO A 153 19.55 -7.78 -4.26
C PRO A 153 18.32 -7.12 -3.62
N LEU A 154 18.13 -7.35 -2.32
CA LEU A 154 17.03 -6.79 -1.53
C LEU A 154 16.99 -5.25 -1.55
N ALA A 155 18.14 -4.59 -1.69
CA ALA A 155 18.24 -3.14 -1.80
C ALA A 155 17.37 -2.59 -2.95
N PHE A 156 17.24 -3.32 -4.06
CA PHE A 156 16.42 -2.87 -5.17
C PHE A 156 14.92 -2.86 -4.84
N SER A 157 14.44 -3.86 -4.09
CA SER A 157 13.05 -3.88 -3.64
C SER A 157 12.76 -2.77 -2.62
N ILE A 158 13.70 -2.49 -1.70
CA ILE A 158 13.58 -1.35 -0.78
C ILE A 158 13.48 -0.03 -1.55
N VAL A 159 14.40 0.20 -2.49
CA VAL A 159 14.41 1.41 -3.32
C VAL A 159 13.10 1.51 -4.11
N SER A 160 12.59 0.41 -4.65
CA SER A 160 11.32 0.39 -5.39
C SER A 160 10.15 0.80 -4.52
N ILE A 161 10.04 0.27 -3.30
CA ILE A 161 9.00 0.67 -2.34
C ILE A 161 9.08 2.17 -2.04
N LEU A 162 10.28 2.71 -1.81
CA LEU A 162 10.47 4.14 -1.58
C LEU A 162 10.03 4.97 -2.80
N VAL A 163 10.41 4.54 -4.00
CA VAL A 163 10.02 5.18 -5.26
C VAL A 163 8.49 5.14 -5.46
N PHE A 164 7.84 3.99 -5.25
CA PHE A 164 6.38 3.88 -5.38
C PHE A 164 5.65 4.83 -4.43
N ASN A 165 6.09 4.90 -3.18
CA ASN A 165 5.50 5.81 -2.20
C ASN A 165 5.76 7.28 -2.56
N ALA A 166 7.00 7.65 -2.87
CA ALA A 166 7.37 9.01 -3.22
C ALA A 166 6.62 9.51 -4.47
N VAL A 167 6.58 8.70 -5.53
CA VAL A 167 5.86 9.03 -6.78
C VAL A 167 4.35 9.15 -6.52
N SER A 168 3.77 8.21 -5.78
CA SER A 168 2.33 8.21 -5.49
C SER A 168 1.91 9.42 -4.66
N ILE A 169 2.67 9.74 -3.60
CA ILE A 169 2.43 10.92 -2.77
C ILE A 169 2.65 12.20 -3.58
N GLY A 170 3.69 12.26 -4.41
CA GLY A 170 3.95 13.40 -5.30
C GLY A 170 2.80 13.66 -6.28
N ILE A 171 2.26 12.61 -6.91
CA ILE A 171 1.07 12.71 -7.78
C ILE A 171 -0.14 13.21 -6.98
N LEU A 172 -0.39 12.64 -5.81
CA LEU A 172 -1.51 13.03 -4.95
C LEU A 172 -1.45 14.52 -4.59
N VAL A 173 -0.31 15.00 -4.10
CA VAL A 173 -0.12 16.40 -3.70
C VAL A 173 -0.31 17.35 -4.89
N ASN A 174 0.30 17.05 -6.04
CA ASN A 174 0.18 17.87 -7.25
C ASN A 174 -1.26 17.93 -7.78
N ARG A 175 -2.01 16.82 -7.71
CA ARG A 175 -3.41 16.79 -8.18
C ARG A 175 -4.39 17.48 -7.23
N VAL A 176 -4.11 17.48 -5.93
CA VAL A 176 -4.95 18.20 -4.97
C VAL A 176 -4.68 19.70 -5.03
N SER A 177 -3.43 20.13 -5.24
CA SER A 177 -3.13 21.55 -5.43
C SER A 177 -3.81 22.11 -6.68
N SER A 178 -3.93 21.33 -7.77
CA SER A 178 -4.58 21.78 -9.00
C SER A 178 -6.10 21.97 -8.92
N LEU A 179 -6.78 21.57 -7.83
CA LEU A 179 -8.22 21.78 -7.64
C LEU A 179 -8.60 23.25 -7.33
N GLU A 180 -7.61 24.15 -7.35
CA GLU A 180 -7.70 25.55 -6.88
C GLU A 180 -8.30 26.54 -7.89
N VAL A 181 -8.47 26.19 -9.17
CA VAL A 181 -8.71 27.22 -10.21
C VAL A 181 -9.86 26.87 -11.14
N THR A 182 -11.10 27.03 -10.65
CA THR A 182 -12.24 27.50 -11.47
C THR A 182 -13.13 28.34 -10.56
N ARG A 183 -12.65 29.55 -10.23
CA ARG A 183 -13.54 30.69 -9.98
C ARG A 183 -13.70 31.39 -11.33
N GLU A 184 -14.63 30.89 -12.12
CA GLU A 184 -15.26 31.67 -13.21
C GLU A 184 -16.77 31.72 -12.91
#